data_AF-A0A6L6IQQ3-F1
#
_entry.id   AF-A0A6L6IQQ3-F1
#
_cell.length_a   1.000
_cell.length_b   1.000
_cell.length_c   1.000
_cell.angle_alpha   90.00
_cell.angle_beta   90.00
_cell.angle_gamma   90.00
#
_symmetry.space_group_name_H-M   'P 1'
#
loop_
_entity.id
_entity.type
_entity.pdbx_description
1 polymer ?
#
loop_
_entity_poly.entity_id
_entity_poly.type
_entity_poly.pdbx_seq_one_letter_code
_entity_poly.pdbx_strand_id
1 'polypeptide(L)'
;MKSLVARICNNFLYVLLFIFSQSGFCTELVTPTNTVVGFYKALLNSDTEKMSEVIEEYVSGNLLKSIQDSTICNYDTVISASDGETEKICSAKRECKEYKGNYICDWYGIGIETDVNYFTKSQDTYPSWRGSIKTSIVKQEEYESVIAVVLGEGEEVTSPLTVSLEKIDGQWKIKSVTD
;
A
#
# COMPACT_ATOMS: atom_id res chain seq x y z
N MET A 1 24.39 -42.13 48.50
CA MET A 1 24.80 -40.88 47.82
C MET A 1 24.41 -40.83 46.33
N LYS A 2 23.23 -41.32 45.91
CA LYS A 2 22.74 -41.19 44.52
C LYS A 2 21.49 -40.29 44.36
N SER A 3 20.94 -39.81 45.48
CA SER A 3 19.64 -39.12 45.55
C SER A 3 19.73 -37.58 45.47
N LEU A 4 20.86 -36.99 45.88
CA LEU A 4 21.00 -35.53 45.94
C LEU A 4 21.38 -34.89 44.59
N VAL A 5 22.23 -35.55 43.80
CA VAL A 5 22.73 -35.03 42.51
C VAL A 5 21.61 -34.93 41.48
N ALA A 6 20.68 -35.90 41.46
CA ALA A 6 19.56 -35.90 40.53
C ALA A 6 18.57 -34.75 40.78
N ARG A 7 18.37 -34.33 42.03
CA ARG A 7 17.49 -33.21 42.38
C ARG A 7 18.08 -31.84 42.01
N ILE A 8 19.40 -31.69 42.09
CA ILE A 8 20.10 -30.43 41.75
C ILE A 8 20.12 -30.22 40.23
N CYS A 9 20.34 -31.27 39.44
CA CYS A 9 20.31 -31.18 37.97
C CYS A 9 18.90 -30.87 37.42
N ASN A 10 17.83 -31.37 38.06
CA ASN A 10 16.46 -31.14 37.58
C ASN A 10 15.99 -29.69 37.84
N ASN A 11 16.36 -29.09 38.98
CA ASN A 11 16.01 -27.69 39.27
C ASN A 11 16.78 -26.67 38.41
N PHE A 12 18.00 -26.99 37.98
CA PHE A 12 18.74 -26.13 37.04
C PHE A 12 18.09 -26.08 35.64
N LEU A 13 17.44 -27.16 35.21
CA LEU A 13 16.73 -27.19 33.92
C LEU A 13 15.52 -26.25 33.91
N TYR A 14 14.76 -26.17 35.02
CA TYR A 14 13.59 -25.29 35.12
C TYR A 14 13.96 -23.81 35.17
N VAL A 15 15.11 -23.45 35.75
CA VAL A 15 15.57 -22.04 35.77
C VAL A 15 16.08 -21.62 34.39
N LEU A 16 16.76 -22.50 33.64
CA LEU A 16 17.23 -22.18 32.28
C LEU A 16 16.09 -21.98 31.28
N LEU A 17 14.95 -22.68 31.44
CA LEU A 17 13.77 -22.53 30.57
C LEU A 17 13.03 -21.20 30.75
N PHE A 18 13.18 -20.53 31.90
CA PHE A 18 12.56 -19.21 32.14
C PHE A 18 13.35 -18.03 31.57
N ILE A 19 14.61 -18.23 31.17
CA ILE A 19 15.47 -17.14 30.66
C ILE A 19 15.33 -17.00 29.13
N PHE A 20 14.88 -18.05 28.43
CA PHE A 20 14.72 -18.03 26.96
C PHE A 20 13.31 -17.68 26.45
N SER A 21 12.33 -17.41 27.33
CA SER A 21 10.97 -17.07 26.91
C SER A 21 10.77 -15.59 26.57
N GLN A 22 11.82 -14.76 26.60
CA GLN A 22 11.81 -13.43 26.00
C GLN A 22 12.44 -13.50 24.61
N SER A 23 11.87 -14.31 23.72
CA SER A 23 11.90 -13.99 22.30
C SER A 23 11.13 -12.68 22.14
N GLY A 24 11.83 -11.56 22.33
CA GLY A 24 11.35 -10.26 21.92
C GLY A 24 11.02 -10.38 20.46
N PHE A 25 9.73 -10.34 20.12
CA PHE A 25 9.30 -10.03 18.77
C PHE A 25 10.01 -8.72 18.44
N CYS A 26 11.03 -8.80 17.59
CA CYS A 26 11.55 -7.63 16.91
C CYS A 26 10.42 -7.27 15.95
N THR A 27 9.43 -6.52 16.44
CA THR A 27 8.44 -5.88 15.58
C THR A 27 9.27 -4.92 14.75
N GLU A 28 9.57 -5.33 13.52
CA GLU A 28 10.24 -4.46 12.56
C GLU A 28 9.43 -3.17 12.54
N LEU A 29 10.06 -2.05 12.91
CA LEU A 29 9.37 -0.78 13.01
C LEU A 29 8.84 -0.45 11.62
N VAL A 30 7.53 -0.56 11.42
CA VAL A 30 6.89 -0.25 10.14
C VAL A 30 7.03 1.26 9.91
N THR A 31 8.00 1.64 9.08
CA THR A 31 8.23 3.03 8.69
C THR A 31 7.39 3.38 7.45
N PRO A 32 7.10 4.66 7.20
CA PRO A 32 6.44 5.06 5.96
C PRO A 32 7.20 4.57 4.72
N THR A 33 8.53 4.68 4.72
CA THR A 33 9.38 4.21 3.62
C THR A 33 9.27 2.71 3.40
N ASN A 34 9.37 1.89 4.46
CA ASN A 34 9.24 0.44 4.32
C ASN A 34 7.84 0.03 3.87
N THR A 35 6.81 0.75 4.32
CA THR A 35 5.42 0.55 3.87
C THR A 35 5.31 0.77 2.35
N VAL A 36 5.86 1.87 1.83
CA VAL A 36 5.84 2.18 0.40
C VAL A 36 6.63 1.16 -0.42
N VAL A 37 7.84 0.80 0.03
CA VAL A 37 8.66 -0.20 -0.67
C VAL A 37 7.97 -1.57 -0.64
N GLY A 38 7.38 -1.96 0.49
CA GLY A 38 6.61 -3.20 0.65
C GLY A 38 5.42 -3.23 -0.30
N PHE A 39 4.64 -2.16 -0.35
CA PHE A 39 3.52 -2.00 -1.26
C PHE A 39 3.93 -2.19 -2.72
N TYR A 40 4.93 -1.44 -3.22
CA TYR A 40 5.32 -1.55 -4.63
C TYR A 40 5.94 -2.90 -4.97
N LYS A 41 6.71 -3.52 -4.05
CA LYS A 41 7.20 -4.89 -4.24
C LYS A 41 6.05 -5.88 -4.33
N ALA A 42 5.06 -5.78 -3.46
CA ALA A 42 3.89 -6.65 -3.49
C ALA A 42 3.09 -6.40 -4.77
N LEU A 43 2.71 -5.15 -5.06
CA LEU A 43 1.94 -4.76 -6.24
C LEU A 43 2.57 -5.24 -7.56
N LEU A 44 3.87 -5.01 -7.75
CA LEU A 44 4.54 -5.33 -9.01
C LEU A 44 4.83 -6.84 -9.19
N ASN A 45 4.82 -7.61 -8.11
CA ASN A 45 5.06 -9.07 -8.15
C ASN A 45 3.80 -9.91 -7.91
N SER A 46 2.66 -9.28 -7.63
CA SER A 46 1.40 -9.99 -7.41
C SER A 46 0.81 -10.46 -8.72
N ASP A 47 0.29 -11.69 -8.71
CA ASP A 47 -0.67 -12.12 -9.72
C ASP A 47 -1.99 -11.36 -9.52
N THR A 48 -2.77 -11.22 -10.58
CA THR A 48 -4.03 -10.43 -10.57
C THR A 48 -5.00 -10.84 -9.47
N GLU A 49 -5.02 -12.11 -9.07
CA GLU A 49 -5.89 -12.64 -8.02
C GLU A 49 -5.55 -12.13 -6.61
N LYS A 50 -4.28 -11.78 -6.35
CA LYS A 50 -3.81 -11.30 -5.03
C LYS A 50 -3.72 -9.79 -4.93
N MET A 51 -3.93 -9.09 -6.04
CA MET A 51 -3.78 -7.64 -6.11
C MET A 51 -4.77 -6.91 -5.20
N SER A 52 -6.00 -7.43 -5.04
CA SER A 52 -6.98 -6.84 -4.13
C SER A 52 -6.53 -6.93 -2.67
N GLU A 53 -5.99 -8.08 -2.25
CA GLU A 53 -5.48 -8.29 -0.89
C GLU A 53 -4.33 -7.32 -0.58
N VAL A 54 -3.40 -7.14 -1.53
CA VAL A 54 -2.30 -6.18 -1.41
C VAL A 54 -2.82 -4.75 -1.30
N ILE A 55 -3.79 -4.38 -2.13
CA ILE A 55 -4.37 -3.03 -2.07
C ILE A 55 -5.03 -2.80 -0.70
N GLU A 56 -5.83 -3.73 -0.21
CA GLU A 56 -6.50 -3.63 1.11
C GLU A 56 -5.50 -3.58 2.28
N GLU A 57 -4.37 -4.27 2.17
CA GLU A 57 -3.31 -4.26 3.19
C GLU A 57 -2.60 -2.90 3.28
N TYR A 58 -2.37 -2.20 2.17
CA TYR A 58 -1.51 -1.02 2.16
C TYR A 58 -2.25 0.31 1.95
N VAL A 59 -3.47 0.29 1.44
CA VAL A 59 -4.20 1.50 1.01
C VAL A 59 -5.29 1.87 2.02
N SER A 60 -5.49 3.17 2.23
CA SER A 60 -6.55 3.64 3.13
C SER A 60 -7.93 3.41 2.53
N GLY A 61 -8.93 3.18 3.39
CA GLY A 61 -10.30 2.89 2.94
C GLY A 61 -10.91 4.01 2.10
N ASN A 62 -10.57 5.28 2.39
CA ASN A 62 -11.05 6.41 1.60
C ASN A 62 -10.47 6.39 0.17
N LEU A 63 -9.18 6.09 0.04
CA LEU A 63 -8.56 5.96 -1.27
C LEU A 63 -9.10 4.76 -2.04
N LEU A 64 -9.27 3.61 -1.37
CA LEU A 64 -9.85 2.41 -1.98
C LEU A 64 -11.25 2.70 -2.55
N LYS A 65 -12.12 3.32 -1.75
CA LYS A 65 -13.46 3.72 -2.18
C LYS A 65 -13.42 4.66 -3.40
N SER A 66 -12.54 5.66 -3.37
CA SER A 66 -12.40 6.63 -4.47
C SER A 66 -12.00 5.96 -5.79
N ILE A 67 -11.07 5.00 -5.73
CA ILE A 67 -10.64 4.22 -6.90
C ILE A 67 -11.78 3.31 -7.38
N GLN A 68 -12.48 2.61 -6.46
CA GLN A 68 -13.58 1.70 -6.80
C GLN A 68 -14.74 2.43 -7.46
N ASP A 69 -15.23 3.51 -6.85
CA ASP A 69 -16.35 4.29 -7.37
C ASP A 69 -15.98 4.93 -8.72
N SER A 70 -14.74 5.41 -8.87
CA SER A 70 -14.23 5.89 -10.17
C SER A 70 -14.20 4.79 -11.22
N THR A 71 -13.77 3.58 -10.85
CA THR A 71 -13.66 2.45 -11.79
C THR A 71 -15.03 2.01 -12.28
N ILE A 72 -16.01 1.91 -11.38
CA ILE A 72 -17.38 1.53 -11.72
C ILE A 72 -18.03 2.54 -12.67
N CYS A 73 -17.74 3.83 -12.52
CA CYS A 73 -18.35 4.87 -13.33
C CYS A 73 -17.65 5.14 -14.67
N ASN A 74 -16.36 4.84 -14.79
CA ASN A 74 -15.57 5.17 -15.98
C ASN A 74 -15.34 3.98 -16.92
N TYR A 75 -15.49 2.75 -16.43
CA TYR A 75 -15.31 1.55 -17.25
C TYR A 75 -16.60 0.76 -17.30
N ASP A 76 -16.90 0.18 -18.47
CA ASP A 76 -18.01 -0.74 -18.72
C ASP A 76 -17.79 -2.07 -17.97
N THR A 77 -17.69 -2.00 -16.65
CA THR A 77 -17.78 -3.16 -15.79
C THR A 77 -19.20 -3.70 -15.93
N VAL A 78 -19.32 -5.00 -16.13
CA VAL A 78 -20.59 -5.72 -16.41
C VAL A 78 -21.57 -5.71 -15.23
N ILE A 79 -21.43 -4.76 -14.32
CA ILE A 79 -22.41 -4.46 -13.30
C ILE A 79 -23.53 -3.76 -14.05
N SER A 80 -24.59 -4.52 -14.33
CA SER A 80 -25.89 -3.96 -14.67
C SER A 80 -26.15 -2.78 -13.74
N ALA A 81 -26.14 -1.56 -14.28
CA ALA A 81 -26.48 -0.30 -13.60
C ALA A 81 -27.95 -0.34 -13.15
N SER A 82 -28.25 -1.25 -12.23
CA SER A 82 -29.57 -1.69 -11.79
C SER A 82 -29.77 -1.42 -10.31
N ASP A 83 -28.73 -1.03 -9.57
CA ASP A 83 -28.91 -0.42 -8.25
C ASP A 83 -28.88 1.11 -8.37
N GLY A 84 -29.85 1.77 -7.76
CA GLY A 84 -29.99 3.22 -7.83
C GLY A 84 -28.91 3.98 -7.06
N GLU A 85 -28.08 3.28 -6.27
CA GLU A 85 -26.97 3.87 -5.55
C GLU A 85 -25.78 4.12 -6.48
N THR A 86 -25.42 3.15 -7.32
CA THR A 86 -24.38 3.30 -8.34
C THR A 86 -24.75 4.39 -9.36
N GLU A 87 -26.00 4.43 -9.82
CA GLU A 87 -26.47 5.49 -10.73
C GLU A 87 -26.32 6.87 -10.09
N LYS A 88 -26.67 7.00 -8.80
CA LYS A 88 -26.54 8.24 -8.05
C LYS A 88 -25.07 8.64 -7.87
N ILE A 89 -24.18 7.69 -7.61
CA ILE A 89 -22.74 7.93 -7.52
C ILE A 89 -22.25 8.41 -8.89
N CYS A 90 -22.48 7.69 -9.98
CA CYS A 90 -21.92 8.05 -11.29
C CYS A 90 -22.50 9.33 -11.89
N SER A 91 -23.77 9.66 -11.61
CA SER A 91 -24.41 10.90 -12.08
C SER A 91 -24.04 12.16 -11.27
N ALA A 92 -23.37 12.01 -10.12
CA ALA A 92 -22.96 13.16 -9.32
C ALA A 92 -21.97 14.04 -10.11
N LYS A 93 -22.22 15.35 -10.14
CA LYS A 93 -21.31 16.31 -10.77
C LYS A 93 -20.00 16.36 -10.00
N ARG A 94 -18.88 16.22 -10.72
CA ARG A 94 -17.52 16.27 -10.18
C ARG A 94 -16.67 17.29 -10.91
N GLU A 95 -15.67 17.80 -10.22
CA GLU A 95 -14.63 18.62 -10.85
C GLU A 95 -13.65 17.70 -11.56
N CYS A 96 -13.45 17.92 -12.86
CA CYS A 96 -12.49 17.19 -13.67
C CYS A 96 -11.63 18.18 -14.44
N LYS A 97 -10.35 17.84 -14.61
CA LYS A 97 -9.40 18.60 -15.43
C LYS A 97 -8.72 17.67 -16.42
N GLU A 98 -8.47 18.18 -17.61
CA GLU A 98 -7.65 17.49 -18.60
C GLU A 98 -6.20 17.43 -18.12
N TYR A 99 -5.56 16.27 -18.28
CA TYR A 99 -4.18 16.03 -17.89
C TYR A 99 -3.54 15.00 -18.81
N LYS A 100 -2.52 15.41 -19.59
CA LYS A 100 -1.76 14.52 -20.49
C LYS A 100 -2.61 13.68 -21.47
N GLY A 101 -3.77 14.19 -21.89
CA GLY A 101 -4.71 13.48 -22.77
C GLY A 101 -5.73 12.62 -22.04
N ASN A 102 -5.66 12.52 -20.70
CA ASN A 102 -6.62 11.87 -19.81
C ASN A 102 -7.42 12.93 -19.02
N TYR A 103 -8.31 12.48 -18.14
CA TYR A 103 -8.97 13.33 -17.17
C TYR A 103 -8.60 12.95 -15.73
N ILE A 104 -8.31 13.94 -14.89
CA ILE A 104 -8.25 13.76 -13.44
C ILE A 104 -9.53 14.33 -12.85
N CYS A 105 -10.34 13.47 -12.26
CA CYS A 105 -11.58 13.84 -11.59
C CYS A 105 -11.45 13.74 -10.06
N ASP A 106 -12.08 14.67 -9.34
CA ASP A 106 -12.17 14.60 -7.88
C ASP A 106 -13.17 13.53 -7.43
N TRP A 107 -12.66 12.57 -6.68
CA TRP A 107 -13.42 11.54 -5.98
C TRP A 107 -13.16 11.70 -4.50
N TYR A 108 -14.09 12.35 -3.80
CA TYR A 108 -14.03 12.55 -2.34
C TYR A 108 -12.76 13.29 -1.87
N GLY A 109 -12.30 14.28 -2.63
CA GLY A 109 -11.05 15.00 -2.36
C GLY A 109 -9.79 14.33 -2.91
N ILE A 110 -9.92 13.24 -3.66
CA ILE A 110 -8.81 12.49 -4.26
C ILE A 110 -8.93 12.56 -5.78
N GLY A 111 -7.90 13.12 -6.44
CA GLY A 111 -7.83 13.15 -7.90
C GLY A 111 -7.51 11.77 -8.47
N ILE A 112 -8.48 11.15 -9.17
CA ILE A 112 -8.29 9.89 -9.88
C ILE A 112 -8.15 10.17 -11.38
N GLU A 113 -7.02 9.76 -11.95
CA GLU A 113 -6.75 9.83 -13.40
C GLU A 113 -7.42 8.66 -14.12
N THR A 114 -8.11 8.93 -15.22
CA THR A 114 -8.68 7.90 -16.09
C THR A 114 -7.61 7.23 -16.95
N ASP A 115 -7.88 6.01 -17.40
CA ASP A 115 -7.11 5.29 -18.42
C ASP A 115 -5.66 4.97 -18.06
N VAL A 116 -5.29 5.08 -16.78
CA VAL A 116 -3.98 4.67 -16.24
C VAL A 116 -4.14 3.94 -14.92
N ASN A 117 -3.16 3.11 -14.56
CA ASN A 117 -3.12 2.52 -13.23
C ASN A 117 -2.83 3.61 -12.18
N TYR A 118 -3.70 3.74 -11.18
CA TYR A 118 -3.62 4.81 -10.19
C TYR A 118 -2.29 4.83 -9.40
N PHE A 119 -1.70 3.67 -9.13
CA PHE A 119 -0.51 3.56 -8.28
C PHE A 119 0.81 3.72 -9.03
N THR A 120 0.81 3.52 -10.36
CA THR A 120 2.00 3.64 -11.20
C THR A 120 1.95 4.81 -12.18
N LYS A 121 0.77 5.43 -12.34
CA LYS A 121 0.47 6.51 -13.28
C LYS A 121 0.83 6.14 -14.72
N SER A 122 0.63 4.88 -15.07
CA SER A 122 0.94 4.34 -16.40
C SER A 122 -0.06 3.28 -16.85
N GLN A 123 -0.17 3.12 -18.17
CA GLN A 123 -0.91 2.01 -18.80
C GLN A 123 -0.09 0.71 -18.80
N ASP A 124 1.24 0.84 -18.81
CA ASP A 124 2.16 -0.28 -18.91
C ASP A 124 2.94 -0.48 -17.61
N THR A 125 3.46 -1.69 -17.43
CA THR A 125 4.43 -2.01 -16.37
C THR A 125 5.70 -2.54 -17.00
N TYR A 126 6.85 -2.05 -16.51
CA TYR A 126 8.16 -2.37 -17.09
C TYR A 126 8.95 -3.29 -16.16
N PRO A 127 9.71 -4.28 -16.68
CA PRO A 127 10.49 -5.20 -15.86
C PRO A 127 11.43 -4.52 -14.87
N SER A 128 12.06 -3.40 -15.25
CA SER A 128 12.96 -2.64 -14.36
C SER A 128 12.28 -2.13 -13.10
N TRP A 129 10.96 -1.92 -13.11
CA TRP A 129 10.22 -1.43 -11.95
C TRP A 129 10.22 -2.44 -10.81
N ARG A 130 10.23 -3.73 -11.12
CA ARG A 130 10.36 -4.81 -10.11
C ARG A 130 11.75 -4.83 -9.48
N GLY A 131 12.78 -4.48 -10.26
CA GLY A 131 14.17 -4.53 -9.84
C GLY A 131 14.66 -3.27 -9.11
N SER A 132 14.08 -2.10 -9.39
CA SER A 132 14.52 -0.82 -8.86
C SER A 132 13.35 0.03 -8.38
N ILE A 133 13.24 0.14 -7.05
CA ILE A 133 12.30 1.03 -6.35
C ILE A 133 13.15 1.92 -5.45
N LYS A 134 13.35 3.18 -5.86
CA LYS A 134 14.12 4.16 -5.09
C LYS A 134 13.15 5.05 -4.32
N THR A 135 13.44 5.30 -3.05
CA THR A 135 12.58 6.12 -2.20
C THR A 135 13.37 7.17 -1.43
N SER A 136 12.78 8.33 -1.24
CA SER A 136 13.31 9.37 -0.35
C SER A 136 12.19 10.04 0.44
N ILE A 137 12.45 10.33 1.71
CA ILE A 137 11.48 11.02 2.58
C ILE A 137 11.39 12.48 2.14
N VAL A 138 10.18 12.94 1.81
CA VAL A 138 9.88 14.36 1.54
C VAL A 138 9.36 15.03 2.81
N LYS A 139 8.46 14.35 3.54
CA LYS A 139 7.86 14.81 4.79
C LYS A 139 7.65 13.61 5.71
N GLN A 140 7.92 13.77 7.01
CA GLN A 140 7.56 12.77 8.01
C GLN A 140 7.13 13.46 9.31
N GLU A 141 5.87 13.26 9.67
CA GLU A 141 5.24 13.67 10.91
C GLU A 141 4.68 12.42 11.62
N GLU A 142 4.06 12.60 12.79
CA GLU A 142 3.56 11.50 13.61
C GLU A 142 2.43 10.70 12.92
N TYR A 143 1.54 11.41 12.22
CA TYR A 143 0.33 10.86 11.59
C TYR A 143 0.32 10.99 10.07
N GLU A 144 1.29 11.67 9.48
CA GLU A 144 1.39 11.87 8.04
C GLU A 144 2.81 11.71 7.54
N SER A 145 2.97 11.20 6.33
CA SER A 145 4.26 11.19 5.65
C SER A 145 4.10 11.33 4.15
N VAL A 146 5.11 11.85 3.49
CA VAL A 146 5.21 11.94 2.04
C VAL A 146 6.54 11.34 1.62
N ILE A 147 6.48 10.35 0.74
CA ILE A 147 7.63 9.62 0.22
C ILE A 147 7.68 9.83 -1.29
N ALA A 148 8.78 10.37 -1.80
CA ALA A 148 9.07 10.36 -3.22
C ALA A 148 9.55 8.96 -3.60
N VAL A 149 9.06 8.45 -4.73
CA VAL A 149 9.35 7.12 -5.26
C VAL A 149 9.79 7.27 -6.71
N VAL A 150 10.79 6.50 -7.12
CA VAL A 150 11.12 6.32 -8.55
C VAL A 150 11.10 4.83 -8.83
N LEU A 151 10.19 4.43 -9.71
CA LEU A 151 10.12 3.06 -10.24
C LEU A 151 10.99 2.97 -11.50
N GLY A 152 11.82 1.94 -11.57
CA GLY A 152 12.70 1.68 -12.71
C GLY A 152 14.03 2.41 -12.68
N GLU A 153 14.93 1.95 -13.54
CA GLU A 153 16.23 2.56 -13.79
C GLU A 153 16.79 2.13 -15.16
N GLY A 154 17.80 2.85 -15.65
CA GLY A 154 18.48 2.51 -16.90
C GLY A 154 17.78 3.11 -18.12
N GLU A 155 17.71 2.33 -19.21
CA GLU A 155 17.15 2.76 -20.50
C GLU A 155 15.64 2.57 -20.62
N GLU A 156 15.02 1.82 -19.69
CA GLU A 156 13.56 1.71 -19.60
C GLU A 156 12.92 2.97 -19.00
N VAL A 157 11.62 3.14 -19.22
CA VAL A 157 10.85 4.27 -18.70
C VAL A 157 10.87 4.26 -17.17
N THR A 158 11.27 5.36 -16.55
CA THR A 158 11.16 5.56 -15.10
C THR A 158 9.85 6.25 -14.74
N SER A 159 9.22 5.86 -13.62
CA SER A 159 8.02 6.53 -13.09
C SER A 159 8.34 7.23 -11.77
N PRO A 160 8.58 8.56 -11.77
CA PRO A 160 8.68 9.35 -10.55
C PRO A 160 7.27 9.57 -9.98
N LEU A 161 7.11 9.34 -8.68
CA LEU A 161 5.84 9.40 -7.98
C LEU A 161 6.03 10.06 -6.61
N THR A 162 4.97 10.68 -6.11
CA THR A 162 4.85 11.17 -4.74
C THR A 162 3.74 10.41 -4.04
N VAL A 163 4.09 9.68 -2.98
CA VAL A 163 3.17 8.85 -2.20
C VAL A 163 2.92 9.51 -0.86
N SER A 164 1.67 9.88 -0.59
CA SER A 164 1.27 10.38 0.72
C SER A 164 0.68 9.24 1.55
N LEU A 165 1.10 9.19 2.81
CA LEU A 165 0.64 8.23 3.79
C LEU A 165 -0.02 8.93 4.98
N GLU A 166 -0.95 8.22 5.59
CA GLU A 166 -1.54 8.55 6.88
C GLU A 166 -1.39 7.37 7.84
N LYS A 167 -1.36 7.67 9.14
CA LYS A 167 -1.30 6.63 10.16
C LYS A 167 -2.69 6.35 10.72
N ILE A 168 -3.19 5.15 10.49
CA ILE A 168 -4.50 4.66 10.94
C ILE A 168 -4.28 3.45 11.84
N ASP A 169 -4.79 3.49 13.08
CA ASP A 169 -4.67 2.40 14.05
C ASP A 169 -3.23 1.89 14.25
N GLY A 170 -2.26 2.82 14.19
CA GLY A 170 -0.84 2.53 14.34
C GLY A 170 -0.14 2.05 13.06
N GLN A 171 -0.87 1.83 11.97
CA GLN A 171 -0.34 1.38 10.68
C GLN A 171 -0.28 2.53 9.67
N TRP A 172 0.76 2.54 8.83
CA TRP A 172 0.85 3.47 7.71
C TRP A 172 0.01 2.94 6.55
N LYS A 173 -0.84 3.80 5.99
CA LYS A 173 -1.69 3.51 4.83
C LYS A 173 -1.47 4.58 3.77
N ILE A 174 -1.42 4.16 2.51
CA ILE A 174 -1.34 5.07 1.37
C ILE A 174 -2.68 5.78 1.23
N LYS A 175 -2.66 7.12 1.23
CA LYS A 175 -3.85 7.96 1.03
C LYS A 175 -3.91 8.63 -0.34
N SER A 176 -2.76 8.85 -0.99
CA SER A 176 -2.72 9.35 -2.37
C SER A 176 -1.40 9.03 -3.06
N VAL A 177 -1.45 8.95 -4.39
CA VAL A 177 -0.28 8.84 -5.27
C VAL A 177 -0.43 9.87 -6.38
N THR A 178 0.59 10.70 -6.61
CA THR A 178 0.69 11.64 -7.73
C THR A 178 2.02 11.47 -8.46
N ASP A 179 2.16 12.03 -9.66
CA ASP A 179 3.44 12.19 -10.36
C ASP A 179 4.12 13.54 -10.06
#